data_AF-A0A1Y2E2V0-F1
#
_entry.id   AF-A0A1Y2E2V0-F1
#
_cell.length_a   1.000
_cell.length_b   1.000
_cell.length_c   1.000
_cell.angle_alpha   90.00
_cell.angle_beta   90.00
_cell.angle_gamma   90.00
#
_symmetry.space_group_name_H-M   'P 1'
#
loop_
_entity.id
_entity.type
_entity.pdbx_description
1 polymer ?
#
loop_
_entity_poly.entity_id
_entity_poly.type
_entity_poly.pdbx_seq_one_letter_code
_entity_poly.pdbx_strand_id
1 'polypeptide(L)'
;MPSEPSKPSTSGIVTDENSGERHIPESVRPDGTTRKAIKIKPGYRPPEDVEVYKNRTAESFRSRGKGGIPGADGLKDQKVELPSAAANKNAKRREARKKAKTTVGSQDDAKPVTDQDAAVKTVEEVDPEAEKEKKARNLKKKLKQAKDLKSKKEGGEALLPEQIAKVIKINELIRELEALGFDAEGEPKAANADAATKD
;
A
#
# COMPACT_ATOMS: atom_id res chain seq x y z
N MET A 1 15.33 -46.89 9.80
CA MET A 1 15.51 -46.03 8.62
C MET A 1 15.61 -44.60 9.10
N PRO A 2 16.60 -43.80 8.67
CA PRO A 2 16.66 -42.39 9.05
C PRO A 2 15.48 -41.64 8.41
N SER A 3 14.71 -40.91 9.22
CA SER A 3 13.61 -40.06 8.78
C SER A 3 14.15 -38.90 7.94
N GLU A 4 13.61 -38.70 6.74
CA GLU A 4 13.97 -37.54 5.92
C GLU A 4 13.60 -36.24 6.65
N PRO A 5 14.49 -35.24 6.69
CA PRO A 5 14.16 -33.97 7.32
C PRO A 5 13.04 -33.26 6.53
N SER A 6 12.00 -32.83 7.25
CA SER A 6 10.93 -32.02 6.66
C SER A 6 11.50 -30.76 5.99
N LYS A 7 10.83 -30.29 4.93
CA LYS A 7 11.29 -29.13 4.15
C LYS A 7 11.57 -27.94 5.08
N PRO A 8 12.76 -27.33 5.02
CA PRO A 8 13.07 -26.19 5.87
C PRO A 8 12.17 -25.00 5.50
N SER A 9 11.74 -24.27 6.52
CA SER A 9 11.12 -22.95 6.38
C SER A 9 12.08 -21.95 5.73
N THR A 10 11.57 -20.76 5.37
CA THR A 10 12.38 -19.66 4.82
C THR A 10 13.56 -19.31 5.72
N SER A 11 13.39 -19.41 7.04
CA SER A 11 14.43 -19.18 8.04
C SER A 11 15.39 -20.36 8.24
N GLY A 12 15.29 -21.44 7.45
CA GLY A 12 16.11 -22.64 7.59
C GLY A 12 15.72 -23.54 8.77
N ILE A 13 14.55 -23.32 9.38
CA ILE A 13 14.06 -24.12 10.52
C ILE A 13 13.38 -25.39 10.00
N VAL A 14 13.76 -26.53 10.57
CA VAL A 14 13.18 -27.85 10.32
C VAL A 14 12.26 -28.22 11.49
N THR A 15 11.14 -28.87 11.19
CA THR A 15 10.22 -29.39 12.21
C THR A 15 10.37 -30.91 12.25
N ASP A 16 10.72 -31.46 13.41
CA ASP A 16 10.78 -32.90 13.59
C ASP A 16 9.35 -33.47 13.66
N GLU A 17 9.03 -34.41 12.77
CA GLU A 17 7.68 -34.97 12.64
C GLU A 17 7.30 -35.85 13.84
N ASN A 18 8.30 -36.42 14.52
CA ASN A 18 8.06 -37.33 15.65
C ASN A 18 7.81 -36.57 16.95
N SER A 19 8.56 -35.49 17.19
CA SER A 19 8.51 -34.72 18.44
C SER A 19 7.72 -33.42 18.32
N GLY A 20 7.47 -32.95 17.09
CA GLY A 20 6.97 -31.60 16.83
C GLY A 20 7.96 -30.50 17.21
N GLU A 21 9.20 -30.84 17.63
CA GLU A 21 10.20 -29.86 18.02
C GLU A 21 10.77 -29.14 16.78
N ARG A 22 10.92 -27.83 16.90
CA ARG A 22 11.52 -26.98 15.85
C ARG A 22 12.99 -26.76 16.16
N HIS A 23 13.86 -26.99 15.18
CA HIS A 23 15.29 -26.81 15.33
C HIS A 23 15.96 -26.31 14.05
N ILE A 24 17.11 -25.67 14.21
CA ILE A 24 18.03 -25.36 13.10
C ILE A 24 18.98 -26.56 12.98
N PRO A 25 19.09 -27.18 11.79
CA PRO A 25 19.93 -28.36 11.59
C PRO A 25 21.43 -28.04 11.79
N GLU A 26 22.23 -29.07 12.02
CA GLU A 26 23.67 -28.94 12.06
C GLU A 26 24.24 -28.45 10.72
N SER A 27 25.34 -27.71 10.75
CA SER A 27 25.97 -27.16 9.55
C SER A 27 27.48 -27.32 9.59
N VAL A 28 28.12 -27.47 8.44
CA VAL A 28 29.58 -27.58 8.33
C VAL A 28 30.20 -26.18 8.19
N ARG A 29 31.24 -25.90 8.98
CA ARG A 29 32.04 -24.67 8.85
C ARG A 29 33.01 -24.80 7.65
N PRO A 30 33.55 -23.69 7.13
CA PRO A 30 34.54 -23.74 6.05
C PRO A 30 35.80 -24.54 6.39
N ASP A 31 36.14 -24.66 7.68
CA ASP A 31 37.25 -25.48 8.19
C ASP A 31 36.92 -26.98 8.31
N GLY A 32 35.70 -27.39 7.93
CA GLY A 32 35.21 -28.77 8.02
C GLY A 32 34.62 -29.16 9.38
N THR A 33 34.74 -28.33 10.41
CA THR A 33 34.14 -28.63 11.72
C THR A 33 32.62 -28.42 11.72
N THR A 34 31.86 -29.17 12.53
CA THR A 34 30.40 -29.05 12.57
C THR A 34 29.92 -28.05 13.63
N ARG A 35 28.85 -27.32 13.30
CA ARG A 35 28.04 -26.52 14.24
C ARG A 35 26.91 -27.40 14.74
N LYS A 36 26.69 -27.41 16.05
CA LYS A 36 25.62 -28.18 16.68
C LYS A 36 24.25 -27.62 16.27
N ALA A 37 23.25 -28.50 16.18
CA ALA A 37 21.86 -28.10 15.98
C ALA A 37 21.36 -27.21 17.12
N ILE A 38 20.52 -26.23 16.79
CA ILE A 38 19.99 -25.25 17.75
C ILE A 38 18.49 -25.49 17.94
N LYS A 39 18.08 -25.76 19.18
CA LYS A 39 16.66 -25.89 19.54
C LYS A 39 15.98 -24.53 19.60
N ILE A 40 14.74 -24.46 19.13
CA ILE A 40 13.95 -23.24 19.12
C ILE A 40 12.85 -23.34 20.18
N LYS A 41 12.55 -22.20 20.82
CA LYS A 41 11.47 -22.12 21.80
C LYS A 41 10.12 -22.49 21.15
N PRO A 42 9.29 -23.33 21.80
CA PRO A 42 7.94 -23.62 21.30
C PRO A 42 7.14 -22.33 21.03
N GLY A 43 6.51 -22.25 19.86
CA GLY A 43 5.72 -21.10 19.41
C GLY A 43 6.51 -19.90 18.86
N TYR A 44 7.84 -19.86 18.96
CA TYR A 44 8.63 -18.79 18.35
C TYR A 44 8.71 -18.95 16.83
N ARG A 45 8.25 -17.95 16.07
CA ARG A 45 8.35 -17.90 14.61
C ARG A 45 9.16 -16.66 14.20
N PRO A 46 10.28 -16.81 13.49
CA PRO A 46 11.03 -15.65 12.98
C PRO A 46 10.16 -14.79 12.04
N PRO A 47 10.43 -13.48 11.94
CA PRO A 47 9.65 -12.57 11.10
C PRO A 47 9.61 -12.98 9.63
N GLU A 48 10.69 -13.57 9.10
CA GLU A 48 10.75 -14.11 7.73
C GLU A 48 9.71 -15.22 7.48
N ASP A 49 9.41 -16.02 8.51
CA ASP A 49 8.42 -17.08 8.41
C ASP A 49 7.01 -16.56 8.69
N VAL A 50 6.83 -15.35 9.23
CA VAL A 50 5.49 -14.80 9.53
C VAL A 50 4.77 -14.45 8.22
N GLU A 51 3.63 -15.08 8.00
CA GLU A 51 2.82 -14.86 6.81
C GLU A 51 2.21 -13.46 6.82
N VAL A 52 2.80 -12.56 6.03
CA VAL A 52 2.20 -11.25 5.75
C VAL A 52 0.95 -11.45 4.90
N TYR A 53 -0.15 -10.81 5.27
CA TYR A 53 -1.39 -10.85 4.50
C TYR A 53 -1.15 -10.45 3.04
N LYS A 54 -1.54 -11.33 2.12
CA LYS A 54 -1.48 -11.08 0.69
C LYS A 54 -2.85 -11.34 0.09
N ASN A 55 -3.39 -10.35 -0.60
CA ASN A 55 -4.67 -10.48 -1.30
C ASN A 55 -4.51 -11.50 -2.44
N ARG A 56 -5.38 -12.52 -2.46
CA ARG A 56 -5.37 -13.60 -3.45
C ARG A 56 -5.38 -13.10 -4.90
N THR A 57 -6.13 -12.05 -5.21
CA THR A 57 -6.17 -11.48 -6.56
C THR A 57 -4.87 -10.74 -6.90
N ALA A 58 -4.28 -10.05 -5.92
CA ALA A 58 -2.99 -9.38 -6.10
C ALA A 58 -1.83 -10.37 -6.23
N GLU A 59 -1.82 -11.47 -5.49
CA GLU A 59 -0.83 -12.54 -5.64
C GLU A 59 -0.91 -13.19 -7.02
N SER A 60 -2.12 -13.54 -7.47
CA SER A 60 -2.31 -14.16 -8.78
C SER A 60 -1.94 -13.23 -9.94
N PHE A 61 -2.05 -11.92 -9.76
CA PHE A 61 -1.52 -10.94 -10.71
C PHE A 61 0.01 -10.85 -10.68
N ARG A 62 0.63 -10.86 -9.48
CA ARG A 62 2.10 -10.84 -9.33
C ARG A 62 2.77 -12.13 -9.82
N SER A 63 2.10 -13.27 -9.69
CA SER A 63 2.60 -14.56 -10.18
C SER A 63 2.24 -14.84 -11.64
N ARG A 64 1.39 -14.01 -12.26
CA ARG A 64 1.01 -14.09 -13.68
C ARG A 64 2.25 -13.86 -14.55
N GLY A 65 2.81 -14.94 -15.08
CA GLY A 65 4.04 -14.93 -15.89
C GLY A 65 5.31 -15.36 -15.17
N LYS A 66 5.25 -15.65 -13.85
CA LYS A 66 6.39 -16.24 -13.10
C LYS A 66 6.41 -17.78 -13.17
N GLY A 67 5.31 -18.38 -13.59
CA GLY A 67 5.26 -19.79 -14.01
C GLY A 67 5.34 -19.84 -15.53
N GLY A 68 6.31 -20.59 -16.05
CA GLY A 68 6.36 -20.92 -17.48
C GLY A 68 5.07 -21.60 -17.92
N ILE A 69 4.90 -21.72 -19.24
CA ILE A 69 3.77 -22.42 -19.84
C ILE A 69 3.73 -23.85 -19.27
N PRO A 70 2.62 -24.28 -18.63
CA PRO A 70 2.54 -25.62 -18.07
C PRO A 70 2.84 -26.68 -19.14
N GLY A 71 3.86 -27.51 -18.91
CA GLY A 71 4.32 -28.54 -19.86
C GLY A 71 5.54 -28.17 -20.72
N ALA A 72 6.11 -26.98 -20.58
CA ALA A 72 7.29 -26.52 -21.35
C ALA A 72 8.65 -26.73 -20.66
N ASP A 73 8.73 -27.45 -19.53
CA ASP A 73 9.98 -27.66 -18.77
C ASP A 73 11.02 -28.57 -19.46
N GLY A 74 10.81 -28.94 -20.73
CA GLY A 74 11.63 -29.91 -21.46
C GLY A 74 12.79 -29.36 -22.29
N LEU A 75 12.77 -28.11 -22.76
CA LEU A 75 13.85 -27.60 -23.64
C LEU A 75 14.31 -26.21 -23.19
N LYS A 76 15.33 -26.17 -22.33
CA LYS A 76 16.20 -25.00 -22.19
C LYS A 76 17.22 -25.02 -23.32
N ASP A 77 16.77 -24.85 -24.56
CA ASP A 77 17.66 -24.44 -25.64
C ASP A 77 17.81 -22.94 -25.63
N GLN A 78 19.08 -22.52 -25.66
CA GLN A 78 19.54 -21.14 -25.68
C GLN A 78 18.80 -20.32 -26.73
N LYS A 79 17.77 -19.58 -26.33
CA LYS A 79 17.20 -18.53 -27.15
C LYS A 79 17.76 -17.21 -26.69
N VAL A 80 18.72 -16.70 -27.45
CA VAL A 80 19.18 -15.32 -27.40
C VAL A 80 17.96 -14.42 -27.60
N GLU A 81 17.51 -13.78 -26.52
CA GLU A 81 16.45 -12.79 -26.59
C GLU A 81 16.99 -11.53 -27.27
N LEU A 82 16.80 -11.44 -28.59
CA LEU A 82 16.96 -10.19 -29.31
C LEU A 82 15.76 -9.29 -28.97
N PRO A 83 15.96 -8.11 -28.36
CA PRO A 83 14.86 -7.22 -28.02
C PRO A 83 14.23 -6.66 -29.29
N SER A 84 12.93 -6.86 -29.45
CA SER A 84 12.17 -6.30 -30.56
C SER A 84 12.29 -4.77 -30.59
N ALA A 85 12.28 -4.16 -31.77
CA ALA A 85 12.43 -2.71 -31.96
C ALA A 85 11.39 -1.89 -31.17
N ALA A 86 10.26 -2.48 -30.80
CA ALA A 86 9.24 -1.87 -29.94
C ALA A 86 9.66 -1.79 -28.45
N ALA A 87 10.36 -2.81 -27.94
CA ALA A 87 10.88 -2.83 -26.57
C ALA A 87 11.92 -1.72 -26.35
N ASN A 88 12.79 -1.49 -27.34
CA ASN A 88 13.82 -0.45 -27.28
C ASN A 88 13.24 0.98 -27.29
N LYS A 89 12.11 1.22 -27.97
CA LYS A 89 11.43 2.52 -27.95
C LYS A 89 10.78 2.81 -26.59
N ASN A 90 10.18 1.79 -25.96
CA ASN A 90 9.55 1.97 -24.65
C ASN A 90 10.59 2.12 -23.53
N ALA A 91 11.73 1.42 -23.63
CA ALA A 91 12.87 1.60 -22.73
C ALA A 91 13.41 3.04 -22.79
N LYS A 92 13.64 3.60 -24.00
CA LYS A 92 14.09 4.99 -24.15
C LYS A 92 13.10 6.02 -23.58
N ARG A 93 11.78 5.80 -23.75
CA ARG A 93 10.76 6.70 -23.19
C ARG A 93 10.69 6.63 -21.66
N ARG A 94 10.89 5.43 -21.09
CA ARG A 94 10.90 5.22 -19.64
C ARG A 94 12.18 5.76 -19.00
N GLU A 95 13.32 5.63 -19.65
CA GLU A 95 14.57 6.23 -19.21
C GLU A 95 14.58 7.75 -19.33
N ALA A 96 14.01 8.34 -20.39
CA ALA A 96 13.85 9.80 -20.49
C ALA A 96 12.97 10.36 -19.36
N ARG A 97 11.88 9.66 -19.02
CA ARG A 97 11.03 10.02 -17.86
C ARG A 97 11.75 9.81 -16.52
N LYS A 98 12.60 8.79 -16.41
CA LYS A 98 13.37 8.52 -15.19
C LYS A 98 14.50 9.53 -15.02
N LYS A 99 15.19 9.92 -16.11
CA LYS A 99 16.21 10.98 -16.14
C LYS A 99 15.62 12.35 -15.81
N ALA A 100 14.44 12.69 -16.35
CA ALA A 100 13.71 13.90 -15.96
C ALA A 100 13.27 13.90 -14.48
N LYS A 101 13.06 12.70 -13.90
CA LYS A 101 12.71 12.54 -12.48
C LYS A 101 13.93 12.57 -11.56
N THR A 102 15.11 12.13 -12.03
CA THR A 102 16.37 12.16 -11.27
C THR A 102 17.10 13.50 -11.40
N THR A 103 16.88 14.30 -12.45
CA THR A 103 17.33 15.71 -12.46
C THR A 103 16.54 16.61 -11.50
N VAL A 104 15.42 16.13 -10.96
CA VAL A 104 14.60 16.81 -9.93
C VAL A 104 14.70 16.10 -8.57
N GLY A 105 15.56 15.10 -8.44
CA GLY A 105 15.66 14.35 -7.19
C GLY A 105 16.81 13.37 -7.20
N SER A 106 17.98 13.87 -6.80
CA SER A 106 19.01 13.08 -6.11
C SER A 106 20.04 14.03 -5.52
N GLN A 107 19.89 14.31 -4.23
CA GLN A 107 21.00 14.14 -3.30
C GLN A 107 20.45 13.68 -1.95
N ASP A 108 20.71 12.39 -1.68
CA ASP A 108 20.83 11.76 -0.35
C ASP A 108 21.89 12.53 0.48
N ASP A 109 22.08 12.42 1.80
CA ASP A 109 21.67 11.51 2.87
C ASP A 109 22.08 12.15 4.22
N ALA A 110 21.73 11.52 5.35
CA ALA A 110 22.29 11.70 6.72
C ALA A 110 21.95 12.96 7.56
N LYS A 111 21.31 12.72 8.71
CA LYS A 111 21.37 13.58 9.91
C LYS A 111 22.78 13.48 10.51
N PRO A 112 23.42 14.58 10.96
CA PRO A 112 23.19 15.04 12.34
C PRO A 112 23.24 16.58 12.56
N VAL A 113 22.45 17.02 13.54
CA VAL A 113 22.54 18.20 14.45
C VAL A 113 22.88 19.63 13.96
N THR A 114 22.15 20.56 14.60
CA THR A 114 22.42 21.99 14.91
C THR A 114 22.21 23.09 13.86
N ASP A 115 21.25 23.95 14.22
CA ASP A 115 21.16 25.42 14.14
C ASP A 115 21.09 26.21 12.81
N GLN A 116 20.00 26.98 12.77
CA GLN A 116 19.77 28.34 12.25
C GLN A 116 19.67 28.63 10.74
N ASP A 117 18.53 29.28 10.44
CA ASP A 117 18.25 30.36 9.49
C ASP A 117 19.00 30.42 8.15
N ALA A 118 18.25 30.24 7.06
CA ALA A 118 17.97 31.32 6.11
C ALA A 118 17.01 30.85 5.01
N ALA A 119 16.01 31.67 4.75
CA ALA A 119 14.94 31.49 3.79
C ALA A 119 15.40 31.38 2.33
N VAL A 120 14.79 30.47 1.55
CA VAL A 120 14.26 30.76 0.20
C VAL A 120 13.04 29.88 -0.06
N LYS A 121 11.88 30.52 -0.22
CA LYS A 121 10.62 29.94 -0.69
C LYS A 121 10.73 29.64 -2.19
N THR A 122 10.42 28.42 -2.61
CA THR A 122 10.00 28.11 -4.00
C THR A 122 8.58 27.57 -3.95
N VAL A 123 7.67 28.43 -4.40
CA VAL A 123 6.23 28.20 -4.52
C VAL A 123 6.00 27.36 -5.77
N GLU A 124 5.61 26.10 -5.62
CA GLU A 124 4.87 25.37 -6.66
C GLU A 124 3.39 25.52 -6.34
N GLU A 125 2.70 26.38 -7.10
CA GLU A 125 1.27 26.63 -7.01
C GLU A 125 0.49 25.36 -7.39
N VAL A 126 0.17 24.53 -6.39
CA VAL A 126 -1.09 23.78 -6.43
C VAL A 126 -2.16 24.81 -6.16
N ASP A 127 -2.93 25.17 -7.20
CA ASP A 127 -3.99 26.17 -7.08
C ASP A 127 -4.79 25.96 -5.78
N PRO A 128 -4.88 26.96 -4.91
CA PRO A 128 -5.58 26.84 -3.62
C PRO A 128 -7.06 26.47 -3.81
N GLU A 129 -7.61 26.70 -5.01
CA GLU A 129 -8.95 26.27 -5.42
C GLU A 129 -9.06 24.75 -5.61
N ALA A 130 -8.06 24.10 -6.23
CA ALA A 130 -8.05 22.65 -6.44
C ALA A 130 -7.95 21.87 -5.12
N GLU A 131 -7.32 22.43 -4.09
CA GLU A 131 -7.33 21.85 -2.75
C GLU A 131 -8.68 22.01 -2.04
N LYS A 132 -9.31 23.18 -2.16
CA LYS A 132 -10.65 23.46 -1.59
C LYS A 132 -11.69 22.53 -2.22
N GLU A 133 -11.62 22.31 -3.53
CA GLU A 133 -12.55 21.42 -4.22
C GLU A 133 -12.38 19.95 -3.81
N LYS A 134 -11.14 19.46 -3.66
CA LYS A 134 -10.88 18.11 -3.14
C LYS A 134 -11.37 17.94 -1.69
N LYS A 135 -11.17 18.97 -0.84
CA LYS A 135 -11.69 19.00 0.53
C LYS A 135 -13.22 18.97 0.53
N ALA A 136 -13.87 19.77 -0.31
CA ALA A 136 -15.32 19.78 -0.47
C ALA A 136 -15.87 18.43 -0.94
N ARG A 137 -15.24 17.78 -1.93
CA ARG A 137 -15.63 16.43 -2.38
C ARG A 137 -15.52 15.38 -1.28
N ASN A 138 -14.52 15.48 -0.41
CA ASN A 138 -14.36 14.58 0.73
C ASN A 138 -15.44 14.83 1.80
N LEU A 139 -15.73 16.10 2.09
CA LEU A 139 -16.80 16.47 3.04
C LEU A 139 -18.19 16.09 2.53
N LYS A 140 -18.48 16.28 1.24
CA LYS A 140 -19.71 15.81 0.58
C LYS A 140 -19.94 14.31 0.76
N LYS A 141 -18.89 13.49 0.61
CA LYS A 141 -18.97 12.05 0.84
C LYS A 141 -19.28 11.70 2.30
N LYS A 142 -18.65 12.38 3.26
CA LYS A 142 -18.94 12.20 4.69
C LYS A 142 -20.37 12.62 5.03
N LEU A 143 -20.84 13.71 4.46
CA LEU A 143 -22.20 14.24 4.63
C LEU A 143 -23.23 13.25 4.09
N LYS A 144 -23.01 12.67 2.90
CA LYS A 144 -23.88 11.62 2.34
C LYS A 144 -23.96 10.39 3.25
N GLN A 145 -22.82 9.87 3.71
CA GLN A 145 -22.80 8.73 4.64
C GLN A 145 -23.54 9.05 5.95
N ALA A 146 -23.39 10.26 6.48
CA ALA A 146 -24.06 10.66 7.69
C ALA A 146 -25.58 10.86 7.49
N LYS A 147 -26.03 11.40 6.35
CA LYS A 147 -27.44 11.46 5.94
C LYS A 147 -28.04 10.05 5.82
N ASP A 148 -27.34 9.11 5.17
CA ASP A 148 -27.79 7.72 5.03
C ASP A 148 -27.94 7.03 6.41
N LEU A 149 -26.98 7.26 7.32
CA LEU A 149 -27.08 6.77 8.71
C LEU A 149 -28.24 7.45 9.47
N LYS A 150 -28.50 8.73 9.24
CA LYS A 150 -29.67 9.42 9.84
C LYS A 150 -30.98 8.78 9.38
N SER A 151 -31.14 8.52 8.08
CA SER A 151 -32.34 7.87 7.55
C SER A 151 -32.53 6.46 8.10
N LYS A 152 -31.44 5.70 8.31
CA LYS A 152 -31.49 4.38 8.97
C LYS A 152 -31.90 4.47 10.44
N LYS A 153 -31.41 5.48 11.17
CA LYS A 153 -31.82 5.76 12.55
C LYS A 153 -33.31 6.08 12.64
N GLU A 154 -33.82 6.90 11.71
CA GLU A 154 -35.25 7.25 11.62
C GLU A 154 -36.11 6.04 11.22
N GLY A 155 -35.55 5.13 10.41
CA GLY A 155 -36.15 3.83 10.10
C GLY A 155 -36.11 2.79 11.23
N GLY A 156 -35.63 3.16 12.42
CA GLY A 156 -35.62 2.30 13.61
C GLY A 156 -34.47 1.29 13.66
N GLU A 157 -33.47 1.38 12.78
CA GLU A 157 -32.28 0.52 12.83
C GLU A 157 -31.38 0.94 14.00
N ALA A 158 -31.01 -0.02 14.86
CA ALA A 158 -30.12 0.23 16.00
C ALA A 158 -28.68 0.45 15.50
N LEU A 159 -28.24 1.72 15.49
CA LEU A 159 -26.90 2.12 15.06
C LEU A 159 -25.87 2.00 16.18
N LEU A 160 -24.63 1.70 15.81
CA LEU A 160 -23.51 1.72 16.73
C LEU A 160 -23.25 3.15 17.26
N PRO A 161 -22.69 3.31 18.48
CA PRO A 161 -22.38 4.63 19.03
C PRO A 161 -21.49 5.48 18.11
N GLU A 162 -20.53 4.86 17.42
CA GLU A 162 -19.69 5.54 16.43
C GLU A 162 -20.47 6.05 15.21
N GLN A 163 -21.53 5.35 14.79
CA GLN A 163 -22.39 5.77 13.69
C GLN A 163 -23.30 6.93 14.12
N ILE A 164 -23.79 6.91 15.37
CA ILE A 164 -24.55 8.03 15.96
C ILE A 164 -23.67 9.29 16.03
N ALA A 165 -22.39 9.14 16.40
CA ALA A 165 -21.45 10.26 16.37
C ALA A 165 -21.29 10.87 14.96
N LYS A 166 -21.31 10.06 13.89
CA LYS A 166 -21.30 10.58 12.51
C LYS A 166 -22.57 11.36 12.17
N VAL A 167 -23.73 10.93 12.67
CA VAL A 167 -25.01 11.64 12.49
C VAL A 167 -25.01 12.98 13.23
N ILE A 168 -24.43 13.04 14.44
CA ILE A 168 -24.31 14.29 15.20
C ILE A 168 -23.43 15.31 14.46
N LYS A 169 -22.35 14.85 13.81
CA LYS A 169 -21.42 15.68 13.03
C LYS A 169 -21.98 16.25 11.74
N ILE A 170 -23.22 15.94 11.34
CA ILE A 170 -23.82 16.45 10.10
C ILE A 170 -23.77 17.98 10.05
N ASN A 171 -24.15 18.66 11.13
CA ASN A 171 -24.19 20.11 11.18
C ASN A 171 -22.79 20.75 11.12
N GLU A 172 -21.79 20.07 11.68
CA GLU A 172 -20.38 20.50 11.60
C GLU A 172 -19.85 20.37 10.18
N LEU A 173 -20.13 19.24 9.51
CA LEU A 173 -19.73 19.00 8.11
C LEU A 173 -20.38 20.00 7.15
N ILE A 174 -21.62 20.44 7.40
CA ILE A 174 -22.29 21.49 6.62
C ILE A 174 -21.57 22.83 6.80
N ARG A 175 -21.24 23.22 8.05
CA ARG A 175 -20.49 24.45 8.32
C ARG A 175 -19.10 24.45 7.69
N GLU A 176 -18.41 23.30 7.69
CA GLU A 176 -17.12 23.15 7.02
C GLU A 176 -17.23 23.31 5.49
N LEU A 177 -18.31 22.81 4.87
CA LEU A 177 -18.59 23.04 3.45
C LEU A 177 -18.89 24.52 3.17
N GLU A 178 -19.74 25.15 3.98
CA GLU A 178 -20.08 26.57 3.85
C GLU A 178 -18.86 27.48 4.00
N ALA A 179 -17.95 27.16 4.93
CA ALA A 179 -16.69 27.87 5.12
C ALA A 179 -15.74 27.72 3.91
N LEU A 180 -15.85 26.62 3.16
CA LEU A 180 -15.12 26.41 1.91
C LEU A 180 -15.85 26.98 0.68
N GLY A 181 -17.01 27.61 0.87
CA GLY A 181 -17.81 28.21 -0.20
C GLY A 181 -18.69 27.22 -0.97
N PHE A 182 -18.97 26.05 -0.39
CA PHE A 182 -19.88 25.06 -0.94
C PHE A 182 -21.17 24.98 -0.10
N ASP A 183 -22.29 24.67 -0.71
CA ASP A 183 -23.58 24.54 -0.01
C ASP A 183 -23.77 23.15 0.66
N ALA A 184 -24.94 22.92 1.26
CA ALA A 184 -25.29 21.67 1.94
C ALA A 184 -25.37 20.44 1.00
N GLU A 185 -25.36 20.66 -0.31
CA GLU A 185 -25.29 19.66 -1.37
C GLU A 185 -23.84 19.47 -1.88
N GLY A 186 -22.91 20.33 -1.46
CA GLY A 186 -21.51 20.34 -1.86
C GLY A 186 -21.30 20.92 -3.26
N GLU A 187 -22.19 21.81 -3.70
CA GLU A 187 -22.08 22.61 -4.92
C GLU A 187 -21.49 23.99 -4.62
N PRO A 188 -20.73 24.61 -5.55
CA PRO A 188 -20.14 25.92 -5.31
C PRO A 188 -21.24 26.97 -5.13
N LYS A 189 -21.21 27.70 -4.02
CA LYS A 189 -22.22 28.69 -3.63
C LYS A 189 -22.42 29.81 -4.67
N ALA A 190 -21.40 30.08 -5.49
CA ALA A 190 -21.48 31.04 -6.60
C ALA A 190 -22.35 30.55 -7.77
N ALA A 191 -22.45 29.24 -8.02
CA ALA A 191 -23.26 28.69 -9.11
C ALA A 191 -24.77 28.64 -8.76
N ASN A 192 -25.10 28.46 -7.48
CA ASN A 192 -26.50 28.38 -7.04
C ASN A 192 -27.17 29.74 -6.81
N ALA A 193 -26.41 30.83 -6.65
CA ALA A 193 -26.97 32.18 -6.64
C ALA A 193 -27.54 32.59 -8.01
N ASP A 194 -26.93 32.16 -9.11
CA ASP A 194 -27.40 32.41 -10.48
C ASP A 194 -28.65 31.57 -10.85
N ALA A 195 -28.81 30.40 -10.24
CA ALA A 195 -29.96 29.52 -10.48
C ALA A 195 -31.23 29.95 -9.72
N ALA A 196 -31.11 30.66 -8.59
CA ALA A 196 -32.24 31.06 -7.75
C ALA A 196 -32.87 32.42 -8.13
N THR A 197 -32.24 33.22 -8.99
CA THR A 197 -32.74 34.54 -9.46
C THR A 197 -33.45 34.48 -10.82
N LYS A 198 -33.81 33.30 -11.29
CA LYS A 198 -34.42 33.08 -12.60
C LYS A 198 -35.73 32.30 -12.50
N ASP A 199 -36.64 32.80 -11.67
CA ASP A 199 -38.08 32.54 -11.73
C ASP A 199 -38.84 33.84 -11.44
#